data_AF-A0A8H3QZS3-F1
#
_entry.id   AF-A0A8H3QZS3-F1
#
_cell.length_a   1.000
_cell.length_b   1.000
_cell.length_c   1.000
_cell.angle_alpha   90.00
_cell.angle_beta   90.00
_cell.angle_gamma   90.00
#
_symmetry.space_group_name_H-M   'P 1'
#
loop_
_entity.id
_entity.type
_entity.pdbx_description
1 polymer ?
#
loop_
_entity_poly.entity_id
_entity_poly.type
_entity_poly.pdbx_seq_one_letter_code
_entity_poly.pdbx_strand_id
1 'polypeptide(L)'
;MPLNNIEFGRLSFTGLKYLLSITHEKEMGFATPEYDVFRYSVILAAKQVSIEAYKTLIELLPTFKQIENPIKIENKLITDNQKVAKELEPLFNFIDFGRIKPRILADIIEPLEIVQVKIIFNVYRYVALPNDSNLSNTRGRSINESDYVWDDSACGSRLIIEDNGKIVQASSDCGHQNVRAKIALENEGNKGIFEWDVIIEKVCHYAWVGVCATENLDYDKFAGDQSTGWVLDSKGRCANSSKGIDYCPSFGDAAVMVVSLFEHSWLTWIAPGQQST
;
A
#
# COMPACT_ATOMS: atom_id res chain seq x y z
N MET A 1 1.67 2.96 4.71
CA MET A 1 2.15 4.29 4.26
C MET A 1 3.42 4.15 3.40
N PRO A 2 3.45 4.65 2.15
CA PRO A 2 4.64 4.66 1.29
C PRO A 2 5.76 5.60 1.79
N LEU A 3 7.02 5.25 1.52
CA LEU A 3 8.20 6.01 1.95
C LEU A 3 8.23 7.44 1.36
N ASN A 4 7.77 7.60 0.12
CA ASN A 4 7.68 8.90 -0.56
C ASN A 4 6.71 9.89 0.11
N ASN A 5 5.80 9.43 0.98
CA ASN A 5 4.92 10.31 1.75
C ASN A 5 5.61 10.91 2.98
N ILE A 6 6.78 10.38 3.36
CA ILE A 6 7.56 10.90 4.48
C ILE A 6 8.47 12.00 3.95
N GLU A 7 8.37 13.20 4.52
CA GLU A 7 9.25 14.32 4.16
C GLU A 7 10.74 13.99 4.42
N PHE A 8 11.61 14.37 3.48
CA PHE A 8 13.06 14.13 3.60
C PHE A 8 13.64 14.79 4.85
N GLY A 9 14.20 13.99 5.75
CA GLY A 9 14.78 14.43 7.02
C GLY A 9 13.88 14.19 8.24
N ARG A 10 12.63 13.75 8.05
CA ARG A 10 11.83 13.18 9.15
C ARG A 10 12.32 11.79 9.56
N LEU A 11 12.81 11.03 8.58
CA LEU A 11 13.49 9.76 8.81
C LEU A 11 15.00 9.99 8.79
N SER A 12 15.68 9.65 9.89
CA SER A 12 17.14 9.68 9.94
C SER A 12 17.74 8.57 9.09
N PHE A 13 19.01 8.69 8.68
CA PHE A 13 19.69 7.65 7.91
C PHE A 13 19.75 6.32 8.67
N THR A 14 20.02 6.36 9.97
CA THR A 14 19.96 5.19 10.86
C THR A 14 18.55 4.60 10.94
N GLY A 15 17.53 5.46 11.04
CA GLY A 15 16.13 5.03 11.05
C GLY A 15 15.71 4.34 9.76
N LEU A 16 16.14 4.90 8.61
CA LEU A 16 15.93 4.27 7.30
C LEU A 16 16.63 2.91 7.23
N LYS A 17 17.90 2.82 7.62
CA LYS A 17 18.64 1.55 7.63
C LYS A 17 17.93 0.48 8.46
N TYR A 18 17.45 0.84 9.65
CA TYR A 18 16.69 -0.07 10.50
C TYR A 18 15.38 -0.50 9.84
N LEU A 19 14.60 0.44 9.30
CA LEU A 19 13.36 0.16 8.56
C LEU A 19 13.59 -0.78 7.36
N LEU A 20 14.65 -0.56 6.58
CA LEU A 20 14.98 -1.41 5.45
C LEU A 20 15.44 -2.80 5.91
N SER A 21 16.17 -2.91 7.03
CA SER A 21 16.60 -4.22 7.56
C SER A 21 15.46 -5.12 8.01
N ILE A 22 14.34 -4.55 8.49
CA ILE A 22 13.16 -5.34 8.91
C ILE A 22 12.23 -5.68 7.75
N THR A 23 12.35 -5.01 6.60
CA THR A 23 11.51 -5.24 5.41
C THR A 23 12.23 -5.97 4.28
N HIS A 24 13.56 -5.96 4.27
CA HIS A 24 14.37 -6.65 3.27
C HIS A 24 14.23 -8.18 3.40
N GLU A 25 13.94 -8.87 2.30
CA GLU A 25 13.75 -10.34 2.25
C GLU A 25 12.69 -10.91 3.22
N LYS A 26 11.88 -10.06 3.85
CA LYS A 26 10.78 -10.48 4.73
C LYS A 26 9.47 -10.52 3.94
N GLU A 27 8.56 -11.39 4.36
CA GLU A 27 7.19 -11.42 3.84
C GLU A 27 6.34 -10.21 4.27
N MET A 28 6.89 -9.37 5.17
CA MET A 28 6.26 -8.14 5.61
C MET A 28 5.95 -7.23 4.42
N GLY A 29 4.67 -6.88 4.25
CA GLY A 29 4.23 -5.99 3.19
C GLY A 29 4.94 -4.64 3.27
N PHE A 30 5.47 -4.18 2.15
CA PHE A 30 6.06 -2.85 2.04
C PHE A 30 5.49 -2.13 0.82
N ALA A 31 4.62 -1.16 1.07
CA ALA A 31 3.85 -0.44 0.05
C ALA A 31 4.69 0.54 -0.81
N THR A 32 6.01 0.39 -0.83
CA THR A 32 6.93 1.28 -1.57
C THR A 32 7.67 0.46 -2.63
N PRO A 33 7.59 0.85 -3.91
CA PRO A 33 8.42 0.27 -4.96
C PRO A 33 9.91 0.39 -4.64
N GLU A 34 10.69 -0.58 -5.08
CA GLU A 34 12.11 -0.68 -4.79
C GLU A 34 12.90 0.51 -5.38
N TYR A 35 12.46 1.04 -6.52
CA TYR A 35 12.98 2.30 -7.05
C TYR A 35 12.75 3.48 -6.10
N ASP A 36 11.58 3.57 -5.47
CA ASP A 36 11.29 4.65 -4.53
C ASP A 36 12.10 4.50 -3.23
N VAL A 37 12.43 3.26 -2.84
CA VAL A 37 13.40 3.01 -1.76
C VAL A 37 14.78 3.54 -2.13
N PHE A 38 15.27 3.20 -3.33
CA PHE A 38 16.54 3.71 -3.84
C PHE A 38 16.54 5.24 -3.88
N ARG A 39 15.52 5.84 -4.51
CA ARG A 39 15.36 7.29 -4.64
C ARG A 39 15.41 7.98 -3.28
N TYR A 40 14.63 7.49 -2.31
CA TYR A 40 14.61 8.08 -0.97
C TYR A 40 15.98 8.00 -0.29
N SER A 41 16.64 6.85 -0.41
CA SER A 41 17.97 6.61 0.16
C SER A 41 19.02 7.56 -0.42
N VAL A 42 19.02 7.74 -1.74
CA VAL A 42 19.95 8.66 -2.44
C VAL A 42 19.72 10.10 -2.01
N ILE A 43 18.46 10.56 -1.98
CA ILE A 43 18.13 11.94 -1.60
C ILE A 43 18.53 12.20 -0.13
N LEU A 44 18.32 11.23 0.76
CA LEU A 44 18.72 11.34 2.15
C LEU A 44 20.24 11.37 2.32
N ALA A 45 20.97 10.52 1.59
CA ALA A 45 22.44 10.54 1.56
C ALA A 45 22.97 11.89 1.03
N ALA A 46 22.39 12.39 -0.07
CA ALA A 46 22.75 13.68 -0.65
C ALA A 46 22.57 14.84 0.32
N LYS A 47 21.47 14.83 1.10
CA LYS A 47 21.19 15.82 2.14
C LYS A 47 22.24 15.86 3.24
N GLN A 48 22.88 14.74 3.55
CA GLN A 48 24.00 14.68 4.51
C GLN A 48 25.30 15.24 3.93
N VAL A 49 25.46 15.19 2.61
CA VAL A 49 26.65 15.69 1.91
C VAL A 49 26.59 17.19 1.69
N SER A 50 25.55 17.71 1.02
CA SER A 50 25.38 19.14 0.75
C SER A 50 23.96 19.49 0.29
N ILE A 51 23.60 20.78 0.43
CA ILE A 51 22.31 21.31 -0.06
C ILE A 51 22.24 21.24 -1.59
N GLU A 52 23.37 21.47 -2.27
CA GLU A 52 23.50 21.43 -3.73
C GLU A 52 23.32 20.01 -4.26
N ALA A 53 23.93 19.00 -3.63
CA ALA A 53 23.74 17.60 -3.99
C ALA A 53 22.27 17.18 -3.79
N TYR A 54 21.67 17.58 -2.66
CA TYR A 54 20.26 17.34 -2.37
C TYR A 54 19.32 17.91 -3.43
N LYS A 55 19.49 19.19 -3.80
CA LYS A 55 18.67 19.84 -4.84
C LYS A 55 18.84 19.16 -6.19
N THR A 56 20.08 18.88 -6.58
CA THR A 56 20.39 18.24 -7.87
C THR A 56 19.76 16.86 -7.98
N LEU A 57 19.89 16.03 -6.94
CA LEU A 57 19.36 14.66 -6.96
C LEU A 57 17.83 14.58 -6.85
N ILE A 58 17.18 15.55 -6.20
CA ILE A 58 15.71 15.65 -6.27
C ILE A 58 15.22 15.91 -7.70
N GLU A 59 15.93 16.73 -8.46
CA GLU A 59 15.59 17.04 -9.86
C GLU A 59 15.89 15.89 -10.81
N LEU A 60 17.02 15.19 -10.60
CA LEU A 60 17.45 14.07 -11.45
C LEU A 60 16.70 12.77 -11.18
N LEU A 61 16.18 12.57 -9.97
CA LEU A 61 15.44 11.36 -9.59
C LEU A 61 13.92 11.62 -9.64
N PRO A 62 13.25 11.33 -10.77
CA PRO A 62 11.80 11.48 -10.86
C PRO A 62 11.07 10.57 -9.87
N THR A 63 9.88 10.97 -9.46
CA THR A 63 8.95 10.08 -8.77
C THR A 63 8.45 8.99 -9.72
N PHE A 64 7.94 7.87 -9.19
CA PHE A 64 7.39 6.80 -10.02
C PHE A 64 6.32 7.30 -11.02
N LYS A 65 5.44 8.21 -10.59
CA LYS A 65 4.42 8.87 -11.43
C LYS A 65 5.02 9.66 -12.61
N GLN A 66 6.19 10.26 -12.41
CA GLN A 66 6.91 11.01 -13.44
C GLN A 66 7.66 10.10 -14.41
N ILE A 67 8.03 8.88 -14.01
CA ILE A 67 8.64 7.89 -14.91
C ILE A 67 7.62 7.37 -15.92
N GLU A 68 6.37 7.18 -15.51
CA GLU A 68 5.28 6.77 -16.40
C GLU A 68 4.91 7.85 -17.42
N ASN A 69 5.12 9.13 -17.07
CA ASN A 69 4.88 10.29 -17.93
C ASN A 69 6.17 11.14 -18.07
N PRO A 70 7.13 10.69 -18.88
CA PRO A 70 8.48 11.22 -18.86
C PRO A 70 8.53 12.70 -19.27
N ILE A 71 9.03 13.52 -18.36
CA ILE A 71 9.46 14.90 -18.62
C ILE A 71 10.93 14.84 -19.05
N LYS A 72 11.34 15.61 -20.08
CA LYS A 72 12.77 15.70 -20.44
C LYS A 72 13.55 16.28 -19.26
N ILE A 73 14.35 15.45 -18.60
CA ILE A 73 15.33 15.87 -17.59
C ILE A 73 16.65 16.12 -18.33
N GLU A 74 17.19 17.33 -18.24
CA GLU A 74 18.52 17.63 -18.75
C GLU A 74 19.58 16.99 -17.86
N ASN A 75 20.60 16.40 -18.48
CA ASN A 75 21.74 15.83 -17.77
C ASN A 75 22.49 16.94 -17.02
N LYS A 76 22.22 17.08 -15.72
CA LYS A 76 22.99 17.94 -14.82
C LYS A 76 24.14 17.13 -14.20
N LEU A 77 25.32 17.73 -14.18
CA LEU A 77 26.47 17.20 -13.46
C LEU A 77 26.16 17.15 -11.95
N ILE A 78 26.37 16.00 -11.33
CA ILE A 78 26.26 15.85 -9.88
C ILE A 78 27.60 16.24 -9.25
N THR A 79 27.61 17.39 -8.57
CA THR A 79 28.72 17.73 -7.67
C THR A 79 28.72 16.74 -6.50
N ASP A 80 29.90 16.28 -6.08
CA ASP A 80 30.08 15.37 -4.92
C ASP A 80 29.48 13.95 -5.05
N ASN A 81 29.23 13.46 -6.27
CA ASN A 81 28.70 12.10 -6.50
C ASN A 81 29.44 10.99 -5.71
N GLN A 82 30.77 11.05 -5.64
CA GLN A 82 31.59 10.10 -4.87
C GLN A 82 31.32 10.17 -3.37
N LYS A 83 31.01 11.35 -2.81
CA LYS A 83 30.67 11.48 -1.39
C LYS A 83 29.27 10.90 -1.15
N VAL A 84 28.32 11.18 -2.04
CA VAL A 84 26.97 10.59 -1.96
C VAL A 84 27.04 9.07 -2.05
N ALA A 85 27.86 8.52 -2.94
CA ALA A 85 28.07 7.08 -3.07
C ALA A 85 28.61 6.45 -1.78
N LYS A 86 29.59 7.09 -1.12
CA LYS A 86 30.12 6.63 0.17
C LYS A 86 29.08 6.66 1.29
N GLU A 87 28.30 7.74 1.36
CA GLU A 87 27.22 7.86 2.35
C GLU A 87 26.10 6.84 2.09
N LEU A 88 25.81 6.50 0.83
CA LEU A 88 24.78 5.54 0.46
C LEU A 88 25.19 4.08 0.64
N GLU A 89 26.49 3.78 0.56
CA GLU A 89 27.05 2.42 0.60
C GLU A 89 26.47 1.51 1.71
N PRO A 90 26.28 1.99 2.96
CA PRO A 90 25.71 1.16 4.03
C PRO A 90 24.27 0.68 3.79
N LEU A 91 23.57 1.24 2.80
CA LEU A 91 22.20 0.87 2.43
C LEU A 91 22.12 -0.11 1.24
N PHE A 92 23.20 -0.30 0.48
CA PHE A 92 23.16 -1.14 -0.73
C PHE A 92 22.70 -2.58 -0.48
N ASN A 93 23.10 -3.16 0.65
CA ASN A 93 22.69 -4.52 1.03
C ASN A 93 21.21 -4.65 1.42
N PHE A 94 20.50 -3.51 1.53
CA PHE A 94 19.08 -3.48 1.84
C PHE A 94 18.24 -2.97 0.68
N ILE A 95 18.82 -2.79 -0.50
CA ILE A 95 18.13 -2.39 -1.74
C ILE A 95 18.27 -3.53 -2.75
N ASP A 96 17.14 -4.10 -3.15
CA ASP A 96 17.07 -5.17 -4.13
C ASP A 96 17.00 -4.59 -5.55
N PHE A 97 18.15 -4.22 -6.09
CA PHE A 97 18.23 -3.68 -7.46
C PHE A 97 17.63 -4.62 -8.52
N GLY A 98 17.50 -5.92 -8.24
CA GLY A 98 16.85 -6.89 -9.12
C GLY A 98 15.35 -6.66 -9.31
N ARG A 99 14.69 -5.95 -8.40
CA ARG A 99 13.27 -5.56 -8.51
C ARG A 99 13.05 -4.24 -9.25
N ILE A 100 14.11 -3.49 -9.52
CA ILE A 100 14.02 -2.25 -10.28
C ILE A 100 13.99 -2.58 -11.77
N LYS A 101 13.03 -1.99 -12.52
CA LYS A 101 12.90 -2.23 -13.96
C LYS A 101 14.22 -1.92 -14.68
N PRO A 102 14.70 -2.79 -15.60
CA PRO A 102 15.97 -2.59 -16.32
C PRO A 102 16.09 -1.24 -17.01
N ARG A 103 14.97 -0.73 -17.53
CA ARG A 103 14.93 0.59 -18.16
C ARG A 103 15.21 1.73 -17.18
N ILE A 104 14.70 1.64 -15.95
CA ILE A 104 15.00 2.63 -14.89
C ILE A 104 16.48 2.55 -14.51
N LEU A 105 17.05 1.34 -14.46
CA LEU A 105 18.48 1.16 -14.20
C LEU A 105 19.33 1.88 -15.26
N ALA A 106 19.05 1.64 -16.54
CA ALA A 106 19.82 2.18 -17.66
C ALA A 106 19.63 3.69 -17.86
N ASP A 107 18.38 4.15 -17.80
CA ASP A 107 18.04 5.53 -18.17
C ASP A 107 18.25 6.51 -16.99
N ILE A 108 18.19 6.02 -15.74
CA ILE A 108 18.18 6.87 -14.54
C ILE A 108 19.31 6.55 -13.57
N ILE A 109 19.48 5.28 -13.16
CA ILE A 109 20.39 4.96 -12.04
C ILE A 109 21.86 4.90 -12.47
N GLU A 110 22.15 4.20 -13.56
CA GLU A 110 23.50 4.02 -14.09
C GLU A 110 24.20 5.34 -14.42
N PRO A 111 23.55 6.33 -15.08
CA PRO A 111 24.16 7.62 -15.39
C PRO A 111 24.53 8.48 -14.17
N LEU A 112 23.99 8.19 -12.98
CA LEU A 112 24.32 8.97 -11.77
C LEU A 112 25.71 8.63 -11.22
N GLU A 113 26.25 7.46 -11.57
CA GLU A 113 27.54 6.96 -11.06
C GLU A 113 27.63 6.88 -9.53
N ILE A 114 26.48 6.76 -8.84
CA ILE A 114 26.40 6.64 -7.36
C ILE A 114 26.39 5.17 -6.92
N VAL A 115 25.89 4.26 -7.76
CA VAL A 115 25.84 2.81 -7.50
C VAL A 115 27.05 2.14 -8.12
N GLN A 116 27.62 1.16 -7.42
CA GLN A 116 28.76 0.40 -7.94
C GLN A 116 28.38 -0.31 -9.25
N VAL A 117 29.21 -0.13 -10.29
CA VAL A 117 29.01 -0.76 -11.62
C VAL A 117 28.79 -2.27 -11.52
N LYS A 118 29.48 -2.94 -10.58
CA LYS A 118 29.32 -4.37 -10.34
C LYS A 118 27.89 -4.77 -9.95
N ILE A 119 27.20 -3.95 -9.15
CA ILE A 119 25.81 -4.20 -8.73
C ILE A 119 24.90 -4.12 -9.95
N ILE A 120 24.98 -3.03 -10.72
CA ILE A 120 24.17 -2.82 -11.93
C ILE A 120 24.43 -3.92 -12.97
N PHE A 121 25.70 -4.25 -13.22
CA PHE A 121 26.10 -5.31 -14.14
C PHE A 121 25.54 -6.68 -13.75
N ASN A 122 25.55 -7.02 -12.46
CA ASN A 122 24.98 -8.28 -11.97
C ASN A 122 23.47 -8.34 -12.19
N VAL A 123 22.75 -7.22 -12.05
CA VAL A 123 21.31 -7.15 -12.32
C VAL A 123 21.03 -7.37 -13.81
N TYR A 124 21.73 -6.67 -14.71
CA TYR A 124 21.56 -6.91 -16.15
C TYR A 124 21.86 -8.36 -16.54
N ARG A 125 22.91 -8.96 -15.95
CA ARG A 125 23.22 -10.37 -16.18
C ARG A 125 22.10 -11.29 -15.70
N TYR A 126 21.52 -11.01 -14.54
CA TYR A 126 20.39 -11.78 -13.99
C TYR A 126 19.15 -11.69 -14.89
N VAL A 127 18.81 -10.49 -15.36
CA VAL A 127 17.67 -10.24 -16.25
C VAL A 127 17.86 -10.87 -17.63
N ALA A 128 19.10 -10.93 -18.12
CA ALA A 128 19.41 -11.54 -19.42
C ALA A 128 19.37 -13.08 -19.40
N LEU A 129 19.38 -13.71 -18.22
CA LEU A 129 19.19 -15.16 -18.11
C LEU A 129 17.72 -15.51 -18.37
N PRO A 130 17.43 -16.59 -19.11
CA PRO A 130 16.06 -17.06 -19.31
C PRO A 130 15.51 -17.62 -17.99
N ASN A 131 14.95 -16.73 -17.17
CA ASN A 131 14.25 -17.05 -15.93
C ASN A 131 12.83 -16.46 -16.01
N ASP A 132 11.81 -17.27 -15.70
CA ASP A 132 10.40 -16.85 -15.71
C ASP A 132 10.00 -15.97 -14.51
N SER A 133 10.94 -15.62 -13.63
CA SER A 133 10.66 -14.87 -12.40
C SER A 133 10.65 -13.36 -12.65
N ASN A 134 9.53 -12.84 -13.14
CA ASN A 134 9.23 -11.41 -13.07
C ASN A 134 8.98 -11.03 -11.60
N LEU A 135 10.01 -10.54 -10.92
CA LEU A 135 9.88 -10.03 -9.56
C LEU A 135 8.98 -8.80 -9.55
N SER A 136 8.09 -8.72 -8.55
CA SER A 136 7.33 -7.50 -8.25
C SER A 136 8.29 -6.33 -8.01
N ASN A 137 7.89 -5.14 -8.44
CA ASN A 137 8.63 -3.91 -8.19
C ASN A 137 8.65 -3.51 -6.70
N THR A 138 7.74 -4.04 -5.88
CA THR A 138 7.71 -3.88 -4.43
C THR A 138 8.40 -5.05 -3.73
N ARG A 139 9.06 -4.80 -2.60
CA ARG A 139 9.56 -5.86 -1.69
C ARG A 139 8.43 -6.38 -0.80
N GLY A 140 8.59 -7.60 -0.28
CA GLY A 140 7.57 -8.27 0.52
C GLY A 140 6.47 -8.92 -0.32
N ARG A 141 5.36 -9.28 0.32
CA ARG A 141 4.18 -9.85 -0.36
C ARG A 141 3.68 -8.84 -1.39
N SER A 142 3.74 -9.21 -2.66
CA SER A 142 3.21 -8.38 -3.76
C SER A 142 1.73 -8.14 -3.50
N ILE A 143 1.35 -6.88 -3.46
CA ILE A 143 -0.04 -6.46 -3.39
C ILE A 143 -0.44 -6.16 -4.83
N ASN A 144 -1.25 -7.02 -5.43
CA ASN A 144 -1.78 -6.78 -6.76
C ASN A 144 -3.09 -6.03 -6.63
N GLU A 145 -3.22 -4.86 -7.27
CA GLU A 145 -4.44 -4.06 -7.20
C GLU A 145 -5.68 -4.81 -7.73
N SER A 146 -5.48 -5.79 -8.61
CA SER A 146 -6.57 -6.67 -9.08
C SER A 146 -7.14 -7.57 -7.99
N ASP A 147 -6.46 -7.70 -6.85
CA ASP A 147 -6.91 -8.55 -5.74
C ASP A 147 -7.85 -7.79 -4.80
N TYR A 148 -7.91 -6.46 -4.89
CA TYR A 148 -8.84 -5.61 -4.13
C TYR A 148 -10.17 -5.45 -4.85
N VAL A 149 -10.85 -6.58 -5.00
CA VAL A 149 -12.17 -6.68 -5.60
C VAL A 149 -13.12 -7.42 -4.67
N TRP A 150 -14.41 -7.17 -4.82
CA TRP A 150 -15.47 -8.00 -4.25
C TRP A 150 -15.42 -9.40 -4.86
N ASP A 151 -15.74 -10.40 -4.04
CA ASP A 151 -15.76 -11.80 -4.45
C ASP A 151 -17.17 -12.16 -4.92
N ASP A 152 -17.33 -12.30 -6.24
CA ASP A 152 -18.59 -12.70 -6.88
C ASP A 152 -19.16 -14.02 -6.34
N SER A 153 -18.30 -14.92 -5.83
CA SER A 153 -18.73 -16.20 -5.24
C SER A 153 -19.18 -16.09 -3.78
N ALA A 154 -18.82 -14.99 -3.11
CA ALA A 154 -19.13 -14.66 -1.73
C ALA A 154 -20.01 -13.40 -1.66
N CYS A 155 -21.10 -13.43 -2.43
CA CYS A 155 -21.99 -12.30 -2.68
C CYS A 155 -23.46 -12.74 -2.57
N GLY A 156 -24.30 -11.88 -1.97
CA GLY A 156 -25.73 -12.09 -1.89
C GLY A 156 -26.38 -12.11 -3.27
N SER A 157 -27.40 -12.95 -3.43
CA SER A 157 -28.00 -13.26 -4.74
C SER A 157 -28.60 -12.09 -5.51
N ARG A 158 -28.85 -10.94 -4.84
CA ARG A 158 -29.46 -9.74 -5.43
C ARG A 158 -28.53 -8.53 -5.41
N LEU A 159 -27.28 -8.70 -4.97
CA LEU A 159 -26.26 -7.68 -5.10
C LEU A 159 -25.63 -7.73 -6.49
N ILE A 160 -25.32 -6.56 -7.03
CA ILE A 160 -24.71 -6.41 -8.35
C ILE A 160 -23.30 -5.86 -8.15
N ILE A 161 -22.31 -6.59 -8.65
CA ILE A 161 -20.91 -6.19 -8.65
C ILE A 161 -20.56 -5.65 -10.04
N GLU A 162 -20.00 -4.44 -10.07
CA GLU A 162 -19.64 -3.72 -11.29
C GLU A 162 -18.23 -3.13 -11.20
N ASP A 163 -17.81 -2.42 -12.25
CA ASP A 163 -16.48 -1.82 -12.38
C ASP A 163 -15.34 -2.80 -12.07
N ASN A 164 -15.37 -3.95 -12.77
CA ASN A 164 -14.38 -5.02 -12.62
C ASN A 164 -14.22 -5.51 -11.18
N GLY A 165 -15.30 -5.55 -10.40
CA GLY A 165 -15.27 -6.06 -9.04
C GLY A 165 -15.10 -4.98 -7.96
N LYS A 166 -15.03 -3.69 -8.31
CA LYS A 166 -14.73 -2.63 -7.34
C LYS A 166 -15.97 -2.01 -6.70
N ILE A 167 -17.08 -1.99 -7.42
CA ILE A 167 -18.33 -1.38 -6.97
C ILE A 167 -19.35 -2.47 -6.67
N VAL A 168 -20.06 -2.34 -5.56
CA VAL A 168 -21.24 -3.16 -5.25
C VAL A 168 -22.45 -2.26 -5.05
N GLN A 169 -23.58 -2.65 -5.64
CA GLN A 169 -24.86 -1.97 -5.48
C GLN A 169 -25.99 -2.97 -5.27
N ALA A 170 -27.08 -2.48 -4.66
CA ALA A 170 -28.30 -3.23 -4.43
C ALA A 170 -29.48 -2.55 -5.11
N SER A 171 -30.46 -3.32 -5.59
CA SER A 171 -31.73 -2.77 -6.09
C SER A 171 -32.57 -2.20 -4.94
N SER A 172 -33.51 -1.30 -5.24
CA SER A 172 -34.35 -0.63 -4.24
C SER A 172 -35.28 -1.57 -3.45
N ASP A 173 -35.54 -2.76 -3.97
CA ASP A 173 -36.35 -3.83 -3.36
C ASP A 173 -35.50 -4.94 -2.72
N CYS A 174 -34.18 -4.74 -2.65
CA CYS A 174 -33.28 -5.69 -2.00
C CYS A 174 -33.41 -5.61 -0.47
N GLY A 175 -33.57 -6.78 0.16
CA GLY A 175 -33.42 -6.91 1.61
C GLY A 175 -31.95 -6.79 2.02
N HIS A 176 -31.67 -6.92 3.33
CA HIS A 176 -30.29 -6.89 3.80
C HIS A 176 -29.54 -8.15 3.33
N GLN A 177 -28.55 -7.94 2.47
CA GLN A 177 -27.61 -8.94 1.97
C GLN A 177 -26.18 -8.43 2.22
N ASN A 178 -25.19 -9.29 2.00
CA ASN A 178 -23.80 -8.93 2.18
C ASN A 178 -22.90 -9.49 1.07
N VAL A 179 -21.74 -8.87 0.92
CA VAL A 179 -20.67 -9.29 0.02
C VAL A 179 -19.36 -9.20 0.79
N ARG A 180 -18.40 -10.07 0.45
CA ARG A 180 -17.07 -10.07 1.02
C ARG A 180 -16.03 -9.73 -0.05
N ALA A 181 -14.95 -9.07 0.35
CA ALA A 181 -13.80 -8.87 -0.52
C ALA A 181 -13.08 -10.21 -0.77
N LYS A 182 -12.44 -10.34 -1.94
CA LYS A 182 -11.69 -11.54 -2.31
C LYS A 182 -10.44 -11.76 -1.46
N ILE A 183 -9.90 -10.68 -0.92
CA ILE A 183 -8.73 -10.74 -0.04
C ILE A 183 -9.12 -11.30 1.33
N ALA A 184 -8.48 -12.40 1.71
CA ALA A 184 -8.60 -12.96 3.05
C ALA A 184 -7.52 -12.37 3.97
N LEU A 185 -7.94 -11.97 5.17
CA LEU A 185 -7.04 -11.50 6.23
C LEU A 185 -6.54 -12.73 7.01
N GLU A 186 -5.60 -13.50 6.42
CA GLU A 186 -5.15 -14.79 6.96
C GLU A 186 -3.83 -14.74 7.74
N ASN A 187 -3.76 -15.67 8.71
CA ASN A 187 -2.82 -15.73 9.84
C ASN A 187 -1.49 -16.46 9.58
N GLU A 188 -1.26 -17.06 8.41
CA GLU A 188 0.00 -17.74 8.15
C GLU A 188 1.13 -16.72 7.92
N GLY A 189 1.72 -16.26 9.02
CA GLY A 189 2.88 -15.35 9.07
C GLY A 189 2.56 -13.89 9.42
N ASN A 190 1.30 -13.45 9.32
CA ASN A 190 0.91 -12.04 9.42
C ASN A 190 0.13 -11.70 10.70
N LYS A 191 0.82 -11.65 11.85
CA LYS A 191 0.35 -10.81 12.96
C LYS A 191 0.56 -9.37 12.56
N GLY A 192 -0.52 -8.67 12.22
CA GLY A 192 -0.40 -7.36 11.57
C GLY A 192 -1.54 -6.40 11.86
N ILE A 193 -1.37 -5.20 11.32
CA ILE A 193 -2.41 -4.18 11.25
C ILE A 193 -2.88 -4.18 9.80
N PHE A 194 -4.17 -4.40 9.60
CA PHE A 194 -4.80 -4.30 8.29
C PHE A 194 -5.57 -3.00 8.24
N GLU A 195 -5.38 -2.24 7.17
CA GLU A 195 -6.10 -0.99 6.94
C GLU A 195 -6.63 -0.96 5.52
N TRP A 196 -7.89 -0.60 5.37
CA TRP A 196 -8.53 -0.41 4.08
C TRP A 196 -9.59 0.68 4.15
N ASP A 197 -9.85 1.29 3.00
CA ASP A 197 -10.86 2.32 2.85
C ASP A 197 -12.09 1.73 2.15
N VAL A 198 -13.27 2.07 2.66
CA VAL A 198 -14.55 1.80 1.99
C VAL A 198 -15.21 3.14 1.68
N ILE A 199 -15.46 3.38 0.40
CA ILE A 199 -16.09 4.61 -0.09
C ILE A 199 -17.58 4.36 -0.23
N ILE A 200 -18.38 5.17 0.46
CA ILE A 200 -19.83 5.15 0.35
C ILE A 200 -20.24 6.14 -0.74
N GLU A 201 -20.35 5.69 -1.99
CA GLU A 201 -20.72 6.58 -3.09
C GLU A 201 -22.14 7.16 -2.90
N LYS A 202 -23.08 6.31 -2.52
CA LYS A 202 -24.47 6.68 -2.27
C LYS A 202 -25.14 5.72 -1.29
N VAL A 203 -25.80 6.26 -0.28
CA VAL A 203 -26.59 5.49 0.68
C VAL A 203 -28.03 5.36 0.16
N CYS A 204 -28.53 4.13 0.07
CA CYS A 204 -29.95 3.90 -0.23
C CYS A 204 -30.84 4.22 0.99
N HIS A 205 -30.73 3.42 2.04
CA HIS A 205 -31.45 3.62 3.32
C HIS A 205 -30.58 3.28 4.52
N TYR A 206 -29.78 2.24 4.39
CA TYR A 206 -28.82 1.80 5.37
C TYR A 206 -27.59 1.30 4.61
N ALA A 207 -26.41 1.67 5.11
CA ALA A 207 -25.15 1.11 4.64
C ALA A 207 -24.45 0.48 5.84
N TRP A 208 -23.79 -0.65 5.61
CA TRP A 208 -23.03 -1.36 6.64
C TRP A 208 -21.64 -1.68 6.10
N VAL A 209 -20.63 -1.41 6.91
CA VAL A 209 -19.23 -1.74 6.61
C VAL A 209 -18.68 -2.56 7.77
N GLY A 210 -17.89 -3.59 7.47
CA GLY A 210 -17.48 -4.50 8.53
C GLY A 210 -16.48 -5.56 8.11
N VAL A 211 -16.29 -6.52 9.01
CA VAL A 211 -15.45 -7.70 8.84
C VAL A 211 -16.28 -8.95 9.04
N CYS A 212 -15.90 -10.03 8.36
CA CYS A 212 -16.57 -11.31 8.52
C CYS A 212 -15.59 -12.48 8.50
N ALA A 213 -16.02 -13.61 9.05
CA ALA A 213 -15.34 -14.89 8.92
C ALA A 213 -15.53 -15.45 7.50
N THR A 214 -14.56 -16.24 7.04
CA THR A 214 -14.60 -16.90 5.72
C THR A 214 -15.65 -18.00 5.64
N GLU A 215 -15.94 -18.66 6.77
CA GLU A 215 -16.85 -19.79 6.84
C GLU A 215 -18.15 -19.43 7.57
N ASN A 216 -19.23 -20.10 7.20
CA ASN A 216 -20.55 -20.02 7.87
C ASN A 216 -21.16 -18.61 7.89
N LEU A 217 -20.91 -17.81 6.86
CA LEU A 217 -21.64 -16.58 6.58
C LEU A 217 -22.65 -16.82 5.46
N ASP A 218 -23.90 -16.49 5.73
CA ASP A 218 -24.99 -16.48 4.76
C ASP A 218 -25.07 -15.10 4.10
N TYR A 219 -24.72 -15.03 2.82
CA TYR A 219 -24.66 -13.79 2.05
C TYR A 219 -26.05 -13.20 1.72
N ASP A 220 -27.11 -14.00 1.82
CA ASP A 220 -28.49 -13.57 1.59
C ASP A 220 -29.16 -13.01 2.84
N LYS A 221 -28.47 -13.02 3.99
CA LYS A 221 -28.96 -12.47 5.26
C LYS A 221 -28.16 -11.26 5.71
N PHE A 222 -28.69 -10.52 6.67
CA PHE A 222 -27.95 -9.43 7.29
C PHE A 222 -26.73 -9.96 8.04
N ALA A 223 -25.54 -9.40 7.78
CA ALA A 223 -24.31 -9.85 8.41
C ALA A 223 -24.30 -9.59 9.94
N GLY A 224 -24.91 -8.49 10.41
CA GLY A 224 -24.96 -8.15 11.84
C GLY A 224 -25.86 -9.07 12.69
N ASP A 225 -26.74 -9.84 12.05
CA ASP A 225 -27.54 -10.88 12.73
C ASP A 225 -26.76 -12.19 12.93
N GLN A 226 -25.64 -12.33 12.23
CA GLN A 226 -24.83 -13.55 12.22
C GLN A 226 -23.65 -13.38 13.18
N SER A 227 -23.26 -14.46 13.86
CA SER A 227 -22.09 -14.42 14.76
C SER A 227 -20.77 -14.24 14.02
N THR A 228 -20.76 -14.56 12.72
CA THR A 228 -19.63 -14.49 11.81
C THR A 228 -19.43 -13.11 11.18
N GLY A 229 -20.31 -12.13 11.43
CA GLY A 229 -20.22 -10.77 10.89
C GLY A 229 -20.20 -9.69 11.98
N TRP A 230 -19.27 -8.75 11.88
CA TRP A 230 -19.24 -7.52 12.68
C TRP A 230 -19.37 -6.33 11.76
N VAL A 231 -20.43 -5.54 11.92
CA VAL A 231 -20.73 -4.42 11.01
C VAL A 231 -21.01 -3.13 11.76
N LEU A 232 -20.68 -2.01 11.14
CA LEU A 232 -21.02 -0.66 11.54
C LEU A 232 -22.03 -0.09 10.55
N ASP A 233 -23.19 0.34 11.05
CA ASP A 233 -24.24 0.95 10.23
C ASP A 233 -24.05 2.46 10.01
N SER A 234 -24.71 3.02 8.99
CA SER A 234 -24.68 4.45 8.66
C SER A 234 -25.23 5.37 9.74
N LYS A 235 -25.90 4.84 10.76
CA LYS A 235 -26.31 5.60 11.96
C LYS A 235 -25.28 5.54 13.08
N GLY A 236 -24.16 4.87 12.85
CA GLY A 236 -23.04 4.74 13.77
C GLY A 236 -23.22 3.64 14.81
N ARG A 237 -24.03 2.62 14.51
CA ARG A 237 -24.27 1.47 15.40
C ARG A 237 -23.48 0.25 14.96
N CYS A 238 -22.76 -0.36 15.88
CA CYS A 238 -22.11 -1.64 15.66
C CYS A 238 -23.10 -2.78 15.92
N ALA A 239 -23.10 -3.82 15.07
CA ALA A 239 -23.93 -5.00 15.23
C ALA A 239 -23.15 -6.31 15.03
N ASN A 240 -23.43 -7.29 15.89
CA ASN A 240 -23.00 -8.70 15.78
C ASN A 240 -23.99 -9.59 16.52
N SER A 241 -24.29 -10.78 15.98
CA SER A 241 -25.19 -11.76 16.62
C SER A 241 -26.55 -11.15 17.06
N SER A 242 -27.13 -10.28 16.22
CA SER A 242 -28.37 -9.54 16.47
C SER A 242 -28.34 -8.61 17.70
N LYS A 243 -27.14 -8.27 18.19
CA LYS A 243 -26.94 -7.28 19.25
C LYS A 243 -26.35 -6.02 18.64
N GLY A 244 -26.94 -4.87 18.96
CA GLY A 244 -26.51 -3.56 18.49
C GLY A 244 -26.03 -2.66 19.64
N ILE A 245 -25.00 -1.85 19.41
CA ILE A 245 -24.55 -0.79 20.31
C ILE A 245 -24.30 0.50 19.52
N ASP A 246 -24.65 1.65 20.09
CA ASP A 246 -24.27 2.95 19.54
C ASP A 246 -22.76 3.15 19.74
N TYR A 247 -22.03 3.46 18.67
CA TYR A 247 -20.57 3.50 18.68
C TYR A 247 -19.99 4.84 18.22
N CYS A 248 -20.49 5.38 17.11
CA CYS A 248 -19.99 6.64 16.54
C CYS A 248 -21.12 7.50 15.96
N PRO A 249 -20.83 8.73 15.48
CA PRO A 249 -21.78 9.51 14.70
C PRO A 249 -22.16 8.83 13.37
N SER A 250 -23.29 9.25 12.80
CA SER A 250 -23.75 8.78 11.49
C SER A 250 -22.85 9.23 10.34
N PHE A 251 -22.83 8.45 9.27
CA PHE A 251 -22.17 8.75 7.99
C PHE A 251 -23.14 8.58 6.82
N GLY A 252 -22.77 9.13 5.65
CA GLY A 252 -23.64 9.20 4.47
C GLY A 252 -22.86 9.20 3.16
N ASP A 253 -23.48 9.74 2.12
CA ASP A 253 -22.90 9.85 0.78
C ASP A 253 -21.52 10.53 0.80
N ALA A 254 -20.63 10.05 -0.07
CA ALA A 254 -19.24 10.44 -0.18
C ALA A 254 -18.37 10.23 1.08
N ALA A 255 -18.87 9.51 2.09
CA ALA A 255 -18.06 9.15 3.24
C ALA A 255 -16.96 8.15 2.85
N VAL A 256 -15.76 8.37 3.38
CA VAL A 256 -14.65 7.43 3.30
C VAL A 256 -14.47 6.82 4.69
N MET A 257 -14.75 5.52 4.79
CA MET A 257 -14.63 4.75 6.01
C MET A 257 -13.27 4.08 6.05
N VAL A 258 -12.38 4.56 6.91
CA VAL A 258 -11.10 3.91 7.18
C VAL A 258 -11.32 2.82 8.21
N VAL A 259 -11.04 1.57 7.84
CA VAL A 259 -11.15 0.42 8.74
C VAL A 259 -9.75 -0.04 9.12
N SER A 260 -9.42 0.05 10.40
CA SER A 260 -8.16 -0.49 10.95
C SER A 260 -8.45 -1.70 11.84
N LEU A 261 -7.97 -2.88 11.43
CA LEU A 261 -8.07 -4.13 12.19
C LEU A 261 -6.72 -4.45 12.82
N PHE A 262 -6.69 -4.48 14.15
CA PHE A 262 -5.52 -4.86 14.94
C PHE A 262 -5.66 -6.30 15.40
N GLU A 263 -4.88 -7.22 14.83
CA GLU A 263 -4.85 -8.61 15.30
C GLU A 263 -3.82 -8.78 16.42
N HIS A 264 -3.99 -7.99 17.48
CA HIS A 264 -3.40 -8.23 18.78
C HIS A 264 -4.58 -8.27 19.76
N SER A 265 -4.60 -9.29 20.63
CA SER A 265 -5.56 -9.43 21.74
C SER A 265 -6.17 -8.09 22.15
N TRP A 266 -7.50 -7.98 21.99
CA TRP A 266 -8.39 -6.83 22.25
C TRP A 266 -8.55 -5.83 21.09
N LEU A 267 -9.67 -6.00 20.34
CA LEU A 267 -10.16 -5.09 19.29
C LEU A 267 -10.38 -3.67 19.86
N THR A 268 -9.71 -2.68 19.26
CA THR A 268 -9.99 -1.26 19.50
C THR A 268 -10.23 -0.58 18.15
N TRP A 269 -11.38 0.05 17.98
CA TRP A 269 -11.75 0.82 16.79
C TRP A 269 -11.45 2.31 17.05
N ILE A 270 -10.92 3.03 16.04
CA ILE A 270 -10.75 4.49 16.07
C ILE A 270 -11.47 5.08 14.85
N ALA A 271 -12.51 5.89 15.07
CA ALA A 271 -13.22 6.64 14.04
C ALA A 271 -12.43 7.91 13.63
N PRO A 272 -12.58 8.40 12.37
CA PRO A 272 -11.85 9.57 11.90
C PRO A 272 -12.25 10.85 12.64
N GLY A 273 -11.24 11.64 13.02
CA GLY A 273 -11.43 12.99 13.54
C GLY A 273 -12.00 13.90 12.46
N GLN A 274 -13.07 14.62 12.79
CA GLN A 274 -13.56 15.71 11.96
C GLN A 274 -12.48 16.79 11.85
N GLN A 275 -12.13 17.20 10.63
CA GLN A 275 -11.59 18.54 10.41
C GLN A 275 -12.75 19.53 10.55
N SER A 276 -12.74 20.30 11.64
CA SER A 276 -13.57 21.48 11.81
C SER A 276 -13.09 22.57 10.85
N THR A 277 -13.98 23.06 9.98
CA THR A 277 -13.89 24.42 9.41
C THR A 277 -14.22 25.46 10.47
#